data_AF-A0A800JQ36-F1
#
_entry.id   AF-A0A800JQ36-F1
#
_cell.length_a   1.000
_cell.length_b   1.000
_cell.length_c   1.000
_cell.angle_alpha   90.00
_cell.angle_beta   90.00
_cell.angle_gamma   90.00
#
_symmetry.space_group_name_H-M   'P 1'
#
loop_
_entity.id
_entity.type
_entity.pdbx_description
1 polymer ?
#
loop_
_entity_poly.entity_id
_entity_poly.type
_entity_poly.pdbx_seq_one_letter_code
_entity_poly.pdbx_strand_id
1 'polypeptide(L)'
;MYPQDLTGEVHADGEIIAGCWWDTYLGFNNMGQMMDLFKYTYDGAPDGAGGTEGIIYTDVLLETLMADDNDGNIYNGTPNDQIIVDAFALHGISLLSNANIIHAQVMMSAPNNDITINASIALTYAWALSNAKVHYKLNNATSWNSIVLSSSGGTTYIGHIPAQPAGTLIAYYILLEDTYGKQSGITPMAANLSQHANVPYFILNGFEFMGIEDFDANVGFWQLGDPSDIASGLSSGEWEVDEPTGSFSDPTDPSTIVQTDQDHTPNGVECAFTGNASLFDGIGQNDVDDGHTTLFSPFYDLTSYTNPVFTYYRWYTNNPPTGAEPNADWWHVLVTDDGVNWQYVENTLTSDKSWRRVAFRVNDYVNLTSQVRVKFIASDSTNGALSGGSLVEAAVDDFSLYEEVATSSLHETTSDVNRKLLKITDVLGREVDITTIKEETTLLYIYDNGTVEKIVVGF
;
A
#
# COMPACT_ATOMS: atom_id res chain seq x y z
N MET A 1 1.85 8.54 -16.68
CA MET A 1 2.75 9.54 -16.08
C MET A 1 3.89 8.80 -15.43
N TYR A 2 5.14 9.18 -15.70
CA TYR A 2 6.29 8.49 -15.15
C TYR A 2 6.26 8.53 -13.61
N PRO A 3 6.68 7.43 -12.93
CA PRO A 3 7.18 6.17 -13.49
C PRO A 3 6.10 5.15 -13.87
N GLN A 4 4.81 5.44 -13.69
CA GLN A 4 3.74 4.45 -13.84
C GLN A 4 3.46 4.01 -15.30
N ASP A 5 3.93 4.77 -16.28
CA ASP A 5 3.78 4.48 -17.71
C ASP A 5 5.04 3.91 -18.37
N LEU A 6 6.09 3.61 -17.61
CA LEU A 6 7.21 2.83 -18.15
C LEU A 6 6.73 1.42 -18.49
N THR A 7 6.91 1.04 -19.74
CA THR A 7 6.51 -0.28 -20.26
C THR A 7 7.71 -1.16 -20.62
N GLY A 8 8.93 -0.59 -20.57
CA GLY A 8 10.15 -1.26 -21.00
C GLY A 8 10.29 -1.32 -22.53
N GLU A 9 9.40 -0.65 -23.27
CA GLU A 9 9.47 -0.52 -24.71
C GLU A 9 10.07 0.85 -25.06
N VAL A 10 11.21 0.85 -25.74
CA VAL A 10 12.03 2.05 -25.95
C VAL A 10 11.33 3.15 -26.73
N HIS A 11 10.40 2.82 -27.63
CA HIS A 11 9.65 3.83 -28.37
C HIS A 11 8.58 4.47 -27.49
N ALA A 12 7.79 3.68 -26.76
CA ALA A 12 6.78 4.15 -25.82
C ALA A 12 7.39 4.97 -24.68
N ASP A 13 8.46 4.46 -24.06
CA ASP A 13 9.15 5.16 -22.97
C ASP A 13 9.81 6.46 -23.51
N GLY A 14 10.29 6.44 -24.76
CA GLY A 14 10.81 7.64 -25.44
C GLY A 14 9.77 8.75 -25.66
N GLU A 15 8.48 8.43 -25.70
CA GLU A 15 7.41 9.43 -25.83
C GLU A 15 7.31 10.34 -24.60
N ILE A 16 7.73 9.87 -23.42
CA ILE A 16 7.75 10.66 -22.17
C ILE A 16 8.68 11.87 -22.33
N ILE A 17 9.91 11.64 -22.80
CA ILE A 17 10.88 12.72 -23.04
C ILE A 17 10.47 13.59 -24.23
N ALA A 18 9.93 12.99 -25.29
CA ALA A 18 9.40 13.78 -26.41
C ALA A 18 8.26 14.72 -25.96
N GLY A 19 7.40 14.26 -25.04
CA GLY A 19 6.37 15.04 -24.37
C GLY A 19 6.95 16.23 -23.59
N CYS A 20 8.01 16.02 -22.82
CA CYS A 20 8.70 17.11 -22.09
C CYS A 20 9.16 18.23 -23.03
N TRP A 21 9.78 17.87 -24.17
CA TRP A 21 10.21 18.85 -25.17
C TRP A 21 9.03 19.55 -25.86
N TRP A 22 7.95 18.84 -26.11
CA TRP A 22 6.72 19.43 -26.64
C TRP A 22 6.14 20.48 -25.67
N ASP A 23 6.02 20.15 -24.38
CA ASP A 23 5.51 21.08 -23.38
C ASP A 23 6.47 22.22 -23.08
N THR A 24 7.78 22.00 -23.21
CA THR A 24 8.79 23.07 -23.15
C THR A 24 8.59 24.05 -24.31
N TYR A 25 8.31 23.55 -25.52
CA TYR A 25 7.93 24.38 -26.66
C TYR A 25 6.65 25.19 -26.37
N LEU A 26 5.60 24.56 -25.82
CA LEU A 26 4.38 25.26 -25.46
C LEU A 26 4.63 26.35 -24.42
N GLY A 27 5.49 26.07 -23.42
CA GLY A 27 5.90 27.03 -22.39
C GLY A 27 6.66 28.23 -22.95
N PHE A 28 7.60 28.02 -23.89
CA PHE A 28 8.27 29.12 -24.59
C PHE A 28 7.39 29.84 -25.60
N ASN A 29 6.35 29.16 -26.11
CA ASN A 29 5.59 29.58 -27.27
C ASN A 29 6.51 29.93 -28.47
N ASN A 30 7.64 29.22 -28.57
CA ASN A 30 8.68 29.47 -29.55
C ASN A 30 9.45 28.18 -29.87
N MET A 31 9.10 27.56 -30.99
CA MET A 31 9.74 26.32 -31.46
C MET A 31 11.24 26.52 -31.70
N GLY A 32 11.67 27.69 -32.19
CA GLY A 32 13.09 27.96 -32.44
C GLY A 32 13.91 27.94 -31.16
N GLN A 33 13.42 28.59 -30.10
CA GLN A 33 14.08 28.58 -28.79
C GLN A 33 14.14 27.17 -28.19
N MET A 34 13.05 26.41 -28.25
CA MET A 34 13.05 25.02 -27.77
C MET A 34 14.04 24.16 -28.57
N MET A 35 14.05 24.27 -29.90
CA MET A 35 14.97 23.50 -30.75
C MET A 35 16.44 23.86 -30.50
N ASP A 36 16.74 25.14 -30.25
CA ASP A 36 18.09 25.56 -29.87
C ASP A 36 18.49 24.95 -28.52
N LEU A 37 17.59 24.97 -27.52
CA LEU A 37 17.82 24.36 -26.20
C LEU A 37 18.02 22.84 -26.30
N PHE A 38 17.15 22.16 -27.06
CA PHE A 38 17.26 20.72 -27.34
C PHE A 38 18.61 20.37 -27.95
N LYS A 39 19.05 21.15 -28.95
CA LYS A 39 20.34 20.93 -29.60
C LYS A 39 21.50 20.98 -28.60
N TYR A 40 21.54 21.97 -27.71
CA TYR A 40 22.62 22.07 -26.71
C TYR A 40 22.55 20.96 -25.67
N THR A 41 21.34 20.55 -25.28
CA THR A 41 21.14 19.41 -24.36
C THR A 41 21.61 18.10 -25.01
N TYR A 42 21.34 17.92 -26.30
CA TYR A 42 21.76 16.74 -27.06
C TYR A 42 23.29 16.57 -27.10
N ASP A 43 24.04 17.67 -27.15
CA ASP A 43 25.51 17.63 -27.11
C ASP A 43 26.05 17.13 -25.75
N GLY A 44 25.28 17.24 -24.67
CA GLY A 44 25.58 16.67 -23.35
C GLY A 44 25.48 15.13 -23.32
N ALA A 45 24.71 14.55 -24.24
CA ALA A 45 24.55 13.12 -24.46
C ALA A 45 24.33 12.28 -23.16
N PRO A 46 23.30 12.60 -22.34
CA PRO A 46 22.92 11.74 -21.23
C PRO A 46 22.57 10.33 -21.76
N ASP A 47 23.25 9.31 -21.24
CA ASP A 47 23.15 7.92 -21.71
C ASP A 47 23.32 6.95 -20.54
N GLY A 48 22.74 5.76 -20.68
CA GLY A 48 22.75 4.72 -19.68
C GLY A 48 22.24 3.39 -20.25
N ALA A 49 22.42 2.31 -19.51
CA ALA A 49 21.87 1.02 -19.90
C ALA A 49 20.33 1.05 -19.81
N GLY A 50 19.64 0.23 -20.61
CA GLY A 50 18.20 0.03 -20.44
C GLY A 50 17.87 -0.43 -19.02
N GLY A 51 16.76 0.06 -18.47
CA GLY A 51 16.39 -0.11 -17.05
C GLY A 51 16.92 1.02 -16.15
N THR A 52 17.61 2.02 -16.71
CA THR A 52 18.07 3.22 -15.96
C THR A 52 17.32 4.49 -16.36
N GLU A 53 16.16 4.36 -17.01
CA GLU A 53 15.32 5.45 -17.52
C GLU A 53 15.05 6.50 -16.43
N GLY A 54 14.82 6.08 -15.19
CA GLY A 54 14.59 7.01 -14.08
C GLY A 54 15.78 7.91 -13.72
N ILE A 55 17.01 7.42 -13.91
CA ILE A 55 18.22 8.21 -13.77
C ILE A 55 18.38 9.10 -14.99
N ILE A 56 18.31 8.51 -16.19
CA ILE A 56 18.52 9.20 -17.47
C ILE A 56 17.54 10.37 -17.62
N TYR A 57 16.26 10.20 -17.29
CA TYR A 57 15.26 11.26 -17.45
C TYR A 57 15.50 12.44 -16.52
N THR A 58 15.95 12.17 -15.29
CA THR A 58 16.37 13.22 -14.36
C THR A 58 17.62 13.93 -14.87
N ASP A 59 18.56 13.20 -15.46
CA ASP A 59 19.78 13.75 -16.03
C ASP A 59 19.49 14.59 -17.30
N VAL A 60 18.52 14.20 -18.14
CA VAL A 60 18.05 15.01 -19.26
C VAL A 60 17.49 16.35 -18.77
N LEU A 61 16.70 16.36 -17.70
CA LEU A 61 16.22 17.60 -17.09
C LEU A 61 17.40 18.47 -16.61
N LEU A 62 18.37 17.87 -15.92
CA LEU A 62 19.55 18.61 -15.43
C LEU A 62 20.37 19.20 -16.59
N GLU A 63 20.67 18.40 -17.61
CA GLU A 63 21.42 18.86 -18.80
C GLU A 63 20.65 19.97 -19.54
N THR A 64 19.32 19.88 -19.57
CA THR A 64 18.47 20.95 -20.15
C THR A 64 18.63 22.26 -19.38
N LEU A 65 18.67 22.20 -18.04
CA LEU A 65 18.92 23.39 -17.22
C LEU A 65 20.35 23.90 -17.42
N MET A 66 21.36 23.01 -17.47
CA MET A 66 22.74 23.41 -17.73
C MET A 66 22.93 24.05 -19.12
N ALA A 67 22.17 23.63 -20.12
CA ALA A 67 22.16 24.22 -21.45
C ALA A 67 21.47 25.61 -21.49
N ASP A 68 20.51 25.85 -20.60
CA ASP A 68 19.84 27.15 -20.44
C ASP A 68 20.65 28.14 -19.60
N ASP A 69 21.53 27.65 -18.72
CA ASP A 69 22.40 28.44 -17.85
C ASP A 69 23.28 29.43 -18.65
N ASN A 70 23.36 30.67 -18.15
CA ASN A 70 24.04 31.78 -18.82
C ASN A 70 25.22 32.35 -18.02
N ASP A 71 25.49 31.84 -16.81
CA ASP A 71 26.58 32.33 -15.95
C ASP A 71 27.45 31.20 -15.36
N GLY A 72 27.11 29.94 -15.63
CA GLY A 72 27.86 28.77 -15.17
C GLY A 72 27.56 28.38 -13.73
N ASN A 73 26.47 28.87 -13.15
CA ASN A 73 26.09 28.66 -11.76
C ASN A 73 24.63 28.25 -11.59
N ILE A 74 24.33 26.97 -11.84
CA ILE A 74 22.97 26.40 -11.70
C ILE A 74 22.29 26.62 -10.33
N TYR A 75 23.05 26.88 -9.26
CA TYR A 75 22.49 27.09 -7.93
C TYR A 75 21.71 28.41 -7.77
N ASN A 76 21.83 29.36 -8.70
CA ASN A 76 21.05 30.60 -8.70
C ASN A 76 19.86 30.55 -9.69
N GLY A 77 19.55 29.36 -10.23
CA GLY A 77 18.54 29.15 -11.26
C GLY A 77 19.10 29.37 -12.67
N THR A 78 18.25 29.16 -13.66
CA THR A 78 18.59 29.42 -15.08
C THR A 78 17.55 30.38 -15.67
N PRO A 79 17.83 31.09 -16.77
CA PRO A 79 16.91 32.08 -17.35
C PRO A 79 15.45 31.60 -17.53
N ASN A 80 15.26 30.32 -17.79
CA ASN A 80 13.99 29.69 -18.10
C ASN A 80 13.66 28.47 -17.22
N ASP A 81 14.35 28.29 -16.09
CA ASP A 81 14.26 27.09 -15.25
C ASP A 81 12.83 26.67 -14.90
N GLN A 82 11.97 27.61 -14.50
CA GLN A 82 10.59 27.33 -14.12
C GLN A 82 9.79 26.74 -15.28
N ILE A 83 9.97 27.25 -16.51
CA ILE A 83 9.26 26.75 -17.70
C ILE A 83 9.70 25.32 -18.00
N ILE A 84 11.01 25.06 -17.92
CA ILE A 84 11.61 23.75 -18.18
C ILE A 84 11.14 22.74 -17.12
N VAL A 85 11.28 23.07 -15.83
CA VAL A 85 10.86 22.20 -14.72
C VAL A 85 9.35 21.94 -14.74
N ASP A 86 8.54 22.95 -15.05
CA ASP A 86 7.09 22.77 -15.20
C ASP A 86 6.75 21.79 -16.33
N ALA A 87 7.41 21.92 -17.49
CA ALA A 87 7.20 21.04 -18.63
C ALA A 87 7.59 19.60 -18.32
N PHE A 88 8.74 19.35 -17.68
CA PHE A 88 9.16 18.00 -17.30
C PHE A 88 8.27 17.39 -16.20
N ALA A 89 7.82 18.21 -15.25
CA ALA A 89 6.93 17.75 -14.18
C ALA A 89 5.56 17.28 -14.71
N LEU A 90 5.09 17.82 -15.85
CA LEU A 90 3.90 17.33 -16.55
C LEU A 90 4.05 15.90 -17.10
N HIS A 91 5.25 15.33 -17.05
CA HIS A 91 5.51 13.94 -17.44
C HIS A 91 6.02 13.10 -16.27
N GLY A 92 6.03 13.62 -15.04
CA GLY A 92 6.47 12.90 -13.83
C GLY A 92 7.96 13.04 -13.52
N ILE A 93 8.68 13.87 -14.27
CA ILE A 93 10.13 14.06 -14.10
C ILE A 93 10.39 15.34 -13.30
N SER A 94 11.14 15.23 -12.22
CA SER A 94 11.62 16.37 -11.42
C SER A 94 13.08 16.17 -11.02
N LEU A 95 13.68 17.21 -10.44
CA LEU A 95 15.06 17.17 -9.95
C LEU A 95 15.30 16.16 -8.81
N LEU A 96 14.22 15.61 -8.24
CA LEU A 96 14.24 14.62 -7.17
C LEU A 96 13.73 13.25 -7.64
N SER A 97 13.46 13.03 -8.94
CA SER A 97 12.93 11.76 -9.44
C SER A 97 13.87 10.56 -9.29
N ASN A 98 15.18 10.80 -9.12
CA ASN A 98 16.17 9.77 -8.81
C ASN A 98 16.44 9.61 -7.30
N ALA A 99 15.64 10.24 -6.44
CA ALA A 99 15.79 10.12 -4.99
C ALA A 99 15.54 8.68 -4.53
N ASN A 100 16.43 8.14 -3.70
CA ASN A 100 16.21 6.85 -3.05
C ASN A 100 15.77 7.08 -1.60
N ILE A 101 14.56 6.62 -1.27
CA ILE A 101 13.94 6.78 0.03
C ILE A 101 13.75 5.40 0.64
N ILE A 102 14.43 5.17 1.75
CA ILE A 102 14.29 3.95 2.55
C ILE A 102 13.56 4.31 3.84
N HIS A 103 12.41 3.68 4.04
CA HIS A 103 11.58 3.85 5.22
C HIS A 103 11.05 2.50 5.69
N ALA A 104 11.19 2.23 6.98
CA ALA A 104 10.54 1.08 7.62
C ALA A 104 9.18 1.53 8.17
N GLN A 105 8.10 0.90 7.70
CA GLN A 105 6.75 1.23 8.13
C GLN A 105 6.60 1.16 9.66
N VAL A 106 5.94 2.15 10.24
CA VAL A 106 5.50 2.11 11.64
C VAL A 106 4.16 1.37 11.71
N MET A 107 4.15 0.15 12.25
CA MET A 107 2.96 -0.71 12.22
C MET A 107 1.94 -0.38 13.31
N MET A 108 2.43 -0.06 14.51
CA MET A 108 1.65 0.27 15.69
C MET A 108 2.35 1.36 16.51
N SER A 109 1.58 2.09 17.32
CA SER A 109 2.10 3.09 18.24
C SER A 109 1.34 3.11 19.57
N ALA A 110 2.02 3.56 20.63
CA ALA A 110 1.38 3.78 21.91
C ALA A 110 0.52 5.06 21.89
N PRO A 111 -0.69 5.04 22.47
CA PRO A 111 -1.56 6.20 22.46
C PRO A 111 -0.98 7.35 23.31
N ASN A 112 -1.40 8.57 22.99
CA ASN A 112 -1.06 9.81 23.67
C ASN A 112 0.44 10.15 23.69
N ASN A 113 1.23 9.60 22.77
CA ASN A 113 2.62 9.93 22.55
C ASN A 113 2.84 10.37 21.09
N ASP A 114 3.80 11.26 20.86
CA ASP A 114 4.22 11.61 19.51
C ASP A 114 4.77 10.37 18.78
N ILE A 115 4.38 10.22 17.52
CA ILE A 115 4.73 9.06 16.70
C ILE A 115 5.87 9.47 15.78
N THR A 116 7.04 8.84 15.96
CA THR A 116 8.24 9.17 15.19
C THR A 116 8.21 8.48 13.84
N ILE A 117 8.39 9.25 12.77
CA ILE A 117 8.59 8.76 11.41
C ILE A 117 10.03 9.07 10.98
N ASN A 118 10.77 8.04 10.58
CA ASN A 118 12.16 8.14 10.16
C ASN A 118 12.34 7.69 8.71
N ALA A 119 13.10 8.42 7.90
CA ALA A 119 13.44 8.01 6.53
C ALA A 119 14.93 8.23 6.27
N SER A 120 15.55 7.33 5.51
CA SER A 120 16.85 7.57 4.90
C SER A 120 16.64 8.03 3.47
N ILE A 121 16.99 9.28 3.18
CA ILE A 121 16.79 9.91 1.89
C ILE A 121 18.16 10.19 1.28
N ALA A 122 18.52 9.46 0.23
CA ALA A 122 19.72 9.67 -0.56
C ALA A 122 19.36 10.42 -1.84
N LEU A 123 20.07 11.51 -2.11
CA LEU A 123 19.83 12.41 -3.23
C LEU A 123 21.11 12.59 -4.04
N THR A 124 21.00 12.50 -5.36
CA THR A 124 22.06 12.89 -6.28
C THR A 124 22.24 14.41 -6.26
N TYR A 125 21.13 15.16 -6.27
CA TYR A 125 21.09 16.62 -6.34
C TYR A 125 20.51 17.21 -5.05
N ALA A 126 21.24 17.09 -3.93
CA ALA A 126 20.76 17.49 -2.61
C ALA A 126 20.36 18.98 -2.51
N TRP A 127 20.91 19.84 -3.36
CA TRP A 127 20.56 21.26 -3.44
C TRP A 127 19.14 21.51 -3.93
N ALA A 128 18.54 20.56 -4.66
CA ALA A 128 17.19 20.68 -5.21
C ALA A 128 16.11 20.36 -4.17
N LEU A 129 16.44 19.73 -3.04
CA LEU A 129 15.46 19.40 -2.01
C LEU A 129 15.05 20.66 -1.23
N SER A 130 13.77 20.99 -1.26
CA SER A 130 13.16 22.01 -0.40
C SER A 130 12.66 21.38 0.90
N ASN A 131 11.81 20.35 0.80
CA ASN A 131 11.24 19.69 1.97
C ASN A 131 11.10 18.17 1.75
N ALA A 132 11.36 17.40 2.81
CA ALA A 132 10.83 16.06 2.95
C ALA A 132 9.60 16.14 3.87
N LYS A 133 8.45 15.59 3.46
CA LYS A 133 7.19 15.68 4.20
C LYS A 133 6.59 14.32 4.44
N VAL A 134 5.94 14.15 5.59
CA VAL A 134 4.98 13.08 5.81
C VAL A 134 3.60 13.70 5.68
N HIS A 135 2.78 13.12 4.81
CA HIS A 135 1.36 13.41 4.75
C HIS A 135 0.62 12.31 5.48
N TYR A 136 -0.26 12.67 6.42
CA TYR A 136 -1.02 11.70 7.20
C TYR A 136 -2.49 12.10 7.37
N LYS A 137 -3.37 11.12 7.44
CA LYS A 137 -4.79 11.29 7.77
C LYS A 137 -5.17 10.38 8.93
N LEU A 138 -6.13 10.83 9.70
CA LEU A 138 -6.63 10.13 10.88
C LEU A 138 -7.99 9.54 10.54
N ASN A 139 -8.16 8.24 10.81
CA ASN A 139 -9.43 7.53 10.64
C ASN A 139 -9.99 7.71 9.21
N ASN A 140 -11.28 8.02 9.08
CA ASN A 140 -11.95 8.29 7.82
C ASN A 140 -11.84 9.76 7.33
N ALA A 141 -10.87 10.53 7.83
CA ALA A 141 -10.65 11.90 7.35
C ALA A 141 -10.34 11.91 5.84
N THR A 142 -10.93 12.88 5.12
CA THR A 142 -10.76 13.04 3.67
C THR A 142 -9.62 13.98 3.30
N SER A 143 -9.09 14.73 4.28
CA SER A 143 -7.96 15.64 4.10
C SER A 143 -6.69 15.10 4.74
N TRP A 144 -5.56 15.35 4.08
CA TRP A 144 -4.23 15.03 4.58
C TRP A 144 -3.69 16.21 5.41
N ASN A 145 -3.19 15.93 6.60
CA ASN A 145 -2.29 16.80 7.34
C ASN A 145 -0.86 16.59 6.84
N SER A 146 0.04 17.52 7.13
CA SER A 146 1.45 17.39 6.78
C SER A 146 2.38 17.79 7.92
N ILE A 147 3.50 17.08 8.03
CA ILE A 147 4.64 17.42 8.88
C ILE A 147 5.91 17.40 8.05
N VAL A 148 6.90 18.20 8.43
CA VAL A 148 8.22 18.21 7.79
C VAL A 148 9.13 17.21 8.50
N LEU A 149 9.85 16.39 7.72
CA LEU A 149 10.96 15.58 8.19
C LEU A 149 12.23 16.44 8.15
N SER A 150 12.85 16.64 9.30
CA SER A 150 14.09 17.42 9.43
C SER A 150 15.32 16.52 9.37
N SER A 151 16.39 16.96 8.71
CA SER A 151 17.66 16.21 8.72
C SER A 151 18.24 16.14 10.13
N SER A 152 18.53 14.93 10.57
CA SER A 152 19.22 14.62 11.83
C SER A 152 20.72 14.36 11.63
N GLY A 153 21.22 14.54 10.40
CA GLY A 153 22.58 14.26 9.97
C GLY A 153 22.65 13.17 8.89
N GLY A 154 23.61 13.30 7.97
CA GLY A 154 23.74 12.38 6.84
C GLY A 154 22.47 12.34 5.99
N THR A 155 22.00 11.13 5.65
CA THR A 155 20.76 10.88 4.90
C THR A 155 19.54 10.70 5.81
N THR A 156 19.65 10.85 7.13
CA THR A 156 18.57 10.52 8.05
C THR A 156 17.66 11.72 8.32
N TYR A 157 16.38 11.57 8.01
CA TYR A 157 15.34 12.57 8.21
C TYR A 157 14.29 12.06 9.21
N ILE A 158 13.89 12.91 10.15
CA ILE A 158 12.98 12.55 11.26
C ILE A 158 11.89 13.61 11.39
N GLY A 159 10.66 13.16 11.61
CA GLY A 159 9.54 14.00 12.01
C GLY A 159 8.61 13.27 12.95
N HIS A 160 7.67 14.02 13.53
CA HIS A 160 6.77 13.50 14.56
C HIS A 160 5.32 13.83 14.20
N ILE A 161 4.50 12.79 14.02
CA ILE A 161 3.05 12.96 14.02
C ILE A 161 2.64 13.24 15.47
N PRO A 162 1.90 14.33 15.76
CA PRO A 162 1.52 14.66 17.13
C PRO A 162 0.73 13.54 17.81
N ALA A 163 0.82 13.46 19.13
CA ALA A 163 0.10 12.49 19.95
C ALA A 163 -1.37 12.29 19.56
N GLN A 164 -1.77 11.02 19.41
CA GLN A 164 -3.13 10.59 19.05
C GLN A 164 -3.75 9.73 20.16
N PRO A 165 -5.08 9.82 20.42
CA PRO A 165 -5.75 8.95 21.38
C PRO A 165 -5.77 7.49 20.91
N ALA A 166 -6.02 6.56 21.84
CA ALA A 166 -6.25 5.14 21.50
C ALA A 166 -7.39 5.00 20.48
N GLY A 167 -7.36 3.94 19.67
CA GLY A 167 -8.37 3.70 18.64
C GLY A 167 -8.22 4.57 17.38
N THR A 168 -7.07 5.24 17.21
CA THR A 168 -6.81 6.07 16.03
C THR A 168 -6.07 5.28 14.95
N LEU A 169 -6.72 5.06 13.80
CA LEU A 169 -6.05 4.53 12.62
C LEU A 169 -5.38 5.68 11.87
N ILE A 170 -4.11 5.54 11.52
CA ILE A 170 -3.37 6.60 10.83
C ILE A 170 -2.90 6.05 9.49
N ALA A 171 -3.32 6.67 8.39
CA ALA A 171 -2.75 6.40 7.07
C ALA A 171 -1.72 7.48 6.76
N TYR A 172 -0.56 7.12 6.19
CA TYR A 172 0.49 8.08 5.84
C TYR A 172 1.33 7.67 4.63
N TYR A 173 1.97 8.66 4.02
CA TYR A 173 3.01 8.47 3.01
C TYR A 173 4.06 9.57 3.14
N ILE A 174 5.24 9.33 2.59
CA ILE A 174 6.35 10.28 2.50
C ILE A 174 6.38 10.84 1.08
N LEU A 175 6.62 12.13 0.94
CA LEU A 175 6.93 12.77 -0.34
C LEU A 175 8.08 13.76 -0.18
N LEU A 176 8.79 14.01 -1.28
CA LEU A 176 9.76 15.09 -1.38
C LEU A 176 9.18 16.23 -2.21
N GLU A 177 9.58 17.44 -1.87
CA GLU A 177 9.25 18.66 -2.59
C GLU A 177 10.55 19.37 -2.97
N ASP A 178 10.69 19.71 -4.24
CA ASP A 178 11.87 20.42 -4.74
C ASP A 178 11.77 21.94 -4.54
N THR A 179 12.85 22.66 -4.88
CA THR A 179 12.93 24.13 -4.79
C THR A 179 11.94 24.87 -5.69
N TYR A 180 11.36 24.19 -6.69
CA TYR A 180 10.32 24.70 -7.59
C TYR A 180 8.90 24.29 -7.14
N GLY A 181 8.77 23.62 -6.00
CA GLY A 181 7.50 23.14 -5.45
C GLY A 181 6.95 21.89 -6.12
N LYS A 182 7.75 21.16 -6.90
CA LYS A 182 7.33 19.88 -7.52
C LYS A 182 7.46 18.74 -6.53
N GLN A 183 6.43 17.90 -6.50
CA GLN A 183 6.39 16.72 -5.66
C GLN A 183 7.02 15.53 -6.40
N SER A 184 7.85 14.77 -5.70
CA SER A 184 8.48 13.55 -6.21
C SER A 184 8.87 12.63 -5.05
N GLY A 185 9.47 11.48 -5.34
CA GLY A 185 9.91 10.53 -4.30
C GLY A 185 8.77 10.11 -3.39
N ILE A 186 7.61 9.78 -3.95
CA ILE A 186 6.44 9.38 -3.17
C ILE A 186 6.63 7.93 -2.71
N THR A 187 6.58 7.70 -1.39
CA THR A 187 6.77 6.39 -0.77
C THR A 187 5.66 6.15 0.27
N PRO A 188 4.73 5.20 0.07
CA PRO A 188 4.64 4.25 -1.06
C PRO A 188 4.30 4.96 -2.38
N MET A 189 4.77 4.41 -3.50
CA MET A 189 4.55 4.99 -4.82
C MET A 189 3.06 5.18 -5.12
N ALA A 190 2.69 6.31 -5.70
CA ALA A 190 1.32 6.68 -6.07
C ALA A 190 0.30 6.81 -4.90
N ALA A 191 0.75 6.80 -3.64
CA ALA A 191 -0.14 7.02 -2.49
C ALA A 191 -0.69 8.47 -2.41
N ASN A 192 -0.09 9.41 -3.14
CA ASN A 192 -0.47 10.82 -3.17
C ASN A 192 -1.57 11.16 -4.19
N LEU A 193 -1.95 10.23 -5.07
CA LEU A 193 -2.94 10.48 -6.12
C LEU A 193 -4.32 10.79 -5.52
N SER A 194 -5.10 11.59 -6.23
CA SER A 194 -6.47 11.95 -5.83
C SER A 194 -7.52 10.93 -6.30
N GLN A 195 -7.18 10.11 -7.29
CA GLN A 195 -8.01 9.05 -7.86
C GLN A 195 -7.12 7.82 -8.04
N HIS A 196 -7.66 6.64 -7.74
CA HIS A 196 -6.93 5.37 -7.80
C HIS A 196 -5.56 5.53 -7.11
N ALA A 197 -5.59 5.95 -5.84
CA ALA A 197 -4.37 6.04 -5.05
C ALA A 197 -3.90 4.64 -4.67
N ASN A 198 -2.59 4.44 -4.65
CA ASN A 198 -2.04 3.21 -4.10
C ASN A 198 -2.13 3.18 -2.57
N VAL A 199 -1.93 2.01 -1.98
CA VAL A 199 -2.02 1.74 -0.54
C VAL A 199 -0.97 2.55 0.24
N PRO A 200 -1.38 3.52 1.09
CA PRO A 200 -0.46 4.21 1.98
C PRO A 200 0.02 3.27 3.09
N TYR A 201 0.99 3.71 3.89
CA TYR A 201 1.30 3.02 5.14
C TYR A 201 0.19 3.24 6.17
N PHE A 202 0.01 2.26 7.06
CA PHE A 202 -0.94 2.34 8.17
C PHE A 202 -0.28 2.11 9.53
N ILE A 203 -0.65 2.95 10.51
CA ILE A 203 -0.28 2.84 11.92
C ILE A 203 -1.54 2.59 12.73
N LEU A 204 -1.55 1.51 13.53
CA LEU A 204 -2.60 1.22 14.50
C LEU A 204 -2.19 1.82 15.85
N ASN A 205 -2.71 3.00 16.19
CA ASN A 205 -2.38 3.69 17.44
C ASN A 205 -3.31 3.26 18.59
N GLY A 206 -2.75 2.53 19.56
CA GLY A 206 -3.49 2.03 20.71
C GLY A 206 -4.51 0.95 20.36
N PHE A 207 -4.11 -0.01 19.53
CA PHE A 207 -4.87 -1.25 19.29
C PHE A 207 -4.10 -2.46 19.81
N GLU A 208 -4.82 -3.51 20.18
CA GLU A 208 -4.29 -4.83 20.52
C GLU A 208 -4.71 -5.88 19.47
N PHE A 209 -3.84 -6.85 19.23
CA PHE A 209 -4.08 -7.94 18.29
C PHE A 209 -5.03 -8.99 18.90
N MET A 210 -6.00 -9.43 18.09
CA MET A 210 -7.06 -10.35 18.53
C MET A 210 -6.98 -11.71 17.84
N GLY A 211 -6.52 -11.75 16.59
CA GLY A 211 -6.37 -12.99 15.83
C GLY A 211 -5.97 -12.72 14.39
N ILE A 212 -5.55 -13.78 13.71
CA ILE A 212 -5.12 -13.78 12.31
C ILE A 212 -5.64 -15.03 11.61
N GLU A 213 -5.93 -14.87 10.32
CA GLU A 213 -6.08 -15.93 9.34
C GLU A 213 -4.92 -15.75 8.35
N ASP A 214 -3.89 -16.57 8.49
CA ASP A 214 -2.61 -16.51 7.75
C ASP A 214 -2.53 -17.58 6.65
N PHE A 215 -3.60 -18.33 6.42
CA PHE A 215 -3.69 -19.44 5.46
C PHE A 215 -2.74 -20.63 5.71
N ASP A 216 -1.77 -20.51 6.62
CA ASP A 216 -0.87 -21.58 7.03
C ASP A 216 -1.33 -22.31 8.30
N ALA A 217 -1.22 -21.62 9.44
CA ALA A 217 -1.43 -22.17 10.77
C ALA A 217 -2.85 -21.87 11.28
N ASN A 218 -3.44 -20.79 10.80
CA ASN A 218 -4.75 -20.27 11.18
C ASN A 218 -5.57 -20.06 9.91
N VAL A 219 -6.52 -20.98 9.68
CA VAL A 219 -7.40 -20.94 8.51
C VAL A 219 -8.85 -21.18 8.88
N GLY A 220 -9.66 -20.14 8.69
CA GLY A 220 -11.11 -20.16 8.83
C GLY A 220 -11.82 -20.66 7.57
N PHE A 221 -13.15 -20.57 7.58
CA PHE A 221 -13.97 -20.94 6.43
C PHE A 221 -14.02 -19.83 5.38
N TRP A 222 -12.97 -19.76 4.56
CA TRP A 222 -12.93 -18.89 3.38
C TRP A 222 -13.75 -19.50 2.24
N GLN A 223 -14.44 -18.64 1.48
CA GLN A 223 -15.21 -19.03 0.30
C GLN A 223 -14.50 -18.47 -0.94
N LEU A 224 -13.98 -19.37 -1.78
CA LEU A 224 -13.09 -19.07 -2.91
C LEU A 224 -13.86 -18.81 -4.23
N GLY A 225 -15.05 -18.23 -4.16
CA GLY A 225 -15.84 -17.93 -5.36
C GLY A 225 -17.27 -17.51 -5.06
N ASP A 226 -17.88 -16.80 -6.01
CA ASP A 226 -19.29 -16.39 -6.00
C ASP A 226 -20.03 -16.86 -7.27
N PRO A 227 -21.33 -17.19 -7.21
CA PRO A 227 -22.11 -17.46 -8.41
C PRO A 227 -22.10 -16.32 -9.46
N SER A 228 -21.83 -15.07 -9.04
CA SER A 228 -21.67 -13.94 -9.95
C SER A 228 -20.36 -13.95 -10.74
N ASP A 229 -19.34 -14.68 -10.30
CA ASP A 229 -18.05 -14.80 -10.99
C ASP A 229 -18.26 -15.51 -12.34
N ILE A 230 -18.89 -16.68 -12.33
CA ILE A 230 -19.27 -17.40 -13.56
C ILE A 230 -20.25 -16.56 -14.40
N ALA A 231 -21.17 -15.84 -13.77
CA ALA A 231 -22.13 -15.00 -14.48
C ALA A 231 -21.47 -13.78 -15.17
N SER A 232 -20.29 -13.36 -14.72
CA SER A 232 -19.51 -12.29 -15.32
C SER A 232 -18.80 -12.73 -16.62
N GLY A 233 -18.54 -14.05 -16.75
CA GLY A 233 -17.81 -14.63 -17.88
C GLY A 233 -16.51 -15.33 -17.49
N LEU A 234 -16.12 -15.29 -16.20
CA LEU A 234 -14.86 -15.82 -15.69
C LEU A 234 -14.51 -17.19 -16.30
N SER A 235 -13.34 -17.29 -16.91
CA SER A 235 -12.90 -18.50 -17.62
C SER A 235 -11.62 -19.15 -17.06
N SER A 236 -10.80 -18.39 -16.33
CA SER A 236 -9.62 -18.84 -15.59
C SER A 236 -9.31 -17.85 -14.43
N GLY A 237 -8.31 -18.12 -13.58
CA GLY A 237 -7.94 -17.23 -12.46
C GLY A 237 -8.90 -17.27 -11.26
N GLU A 238 -9.53 -18.42 -10.98
CA GLU A 238 -10.32 -18.64 -9.77
C GLU A 238 -9.45 -18.52 -8.51
N TRP A 239 -10.01 -18.10 -7.38
CA TRP A 239 -9.26 -18.07 -6.13
C TRP A 239 -8.88 -19.48 -5.67
N GLU A 240 -7.62 -19.65 -5.29
CA GLU A 240 -7.06 -20.86 -4.71
C GLU A 240 -6.38 -20.51 -3.37
N VAL A 241 -6.22 -21.50 -2.49
CA VAL A 241 -5.40 -21.39 -1.26
C VAL A 241 -4.44 -22.56 -1.28
N ASP A 242 -3.17 -22.27 -1.51
CA ASP A 242 -2.05 -23.23 -1.62
C ASP A 242 -0.71 -22.44 -1.61
N GLU A 243 0.41 -23.10 -1.90
CA GLU A 243 1.70 -22.45 -2.21
C GLU A 243 1.60 -21.69 -3.56
N PRO A 244 1.80 -20.36 -3.59
CA PRO A 244 1.72 -19.61 -4.84
C PRO A 244 2.91 -19.93 -5.76
N THR A 245 2.65 -20.09 -7.05
CA THR A 245 3.68 -20.25 -8.08
C THR A 245 3.87 -18.93 -8.82
N GLY A 246 5.07 -18.35 -8.72
CA GLY A 246 5.37 -17.07 -9.34
C GLY A 246 5.33 -17.12 -10.86
N SER A 247 4.72 -16.08 -11.46
CA SER A 247 4.71 -15.85 -12.90
C SER A 247 5.58 -14.64 -13.26
N PHE A 248 6.34 -14.73 -14.35
CA PHE A 248 7.36 -13.73 -14.73
C PHE A 248 7.27 -13.43 -16.23
N SER A 249 7.32 -12.14 -16.61
CA SER A 249 7.39 -11.79 -18.04
C SER A 249 8.72 -12.20 -18.66
N ASP A 250 9.81 -12.19 -17.87
CA ASP A 250 11.09 -12.84 -18.19
C ASP A 250 11.48 -13.76 -17.03
N PRO A 251 11.42 -15.11 -17.20
CA PRO A 251 11.77 -16.07 -16.16
C PRO A 251 13.21 -15.97 -15.62
N THR A 252 14.09 -15.19 -16.28
CA THR A 252 15.47 -14.97 -15.84
C THR A 252 15.66 -13.68 -15.04
N ASP A 253 14.63 -12.82 -14.96
CA ASP A 253 14.65 -11.56 -14.24
C ASP A 253 13.54 -11.51 -13.17
N PRO A 254 13.88 -11.70 -11.88
CA PRO A 254 12.92 -11.64 -10.78
C PRO A 254 12.17 -10.31 -10.66
N SER A 255 12.69 -9.21 -11.21
CA SER A 255 12.00 -7.91 -11.19
C SER A 255 10.74 -7.88 -12.07
N THR A 256 10.60 -8.87 -12.95
CA THR A 256 9.47 -9.02 -13.88
C THR A 256 8.32 -9.87 -13.35
N ILE A 257 8.34 -10.17 -12.06
CA ILE A 257 7.27 -10.91 -11.37
C ILE A 257 5.91 -10.22 -11.53
N VAL A 258 4.87 -11.04 -11.74
CA VAL A 258 3.47 -10.63 -11.94
C VAL A 258 2.59 -11.22 -10.84
N GLN A 259 2.56 -12.55 -10.70
CA GLN A 259 2.05 -13.24 -9.52
C GLN A 259 3.19 -13.52 -8.54
N THR A 260 2.92 -13.36 -7.25
CA THR A 260 3.88 -13.67 -6.17
C THR A 260 4.33 -15.14 -6.21
N ASP A 261 5.59 -15.40 -5.85
CA ASP A 261 6.16 -16.74 -5.74
C ASP A 261 6.20 -17.26 -4.29
N GLN A 262 5.75 -16.43 -3.33
CA GLN A 262 5.70 -16.74 -1.91
C GLN A 262 4.47 -16.06 -1.26
N ASP A 263 4.03 -16.61 -0.15
CA ASP A 263 3.13 -15.96 0.79
C ASP A 263 3.80 -14.71 1.42
N HIS A 264 3.08 -13.99 2.28
CA HIS A 264 3.63 -12.88 3.05
C HIS A 264 4.14 -13.33 4.43
N THR A 265 3.55 -14.37 5.01
CA THR A 265 3.84 -14.82 6.37
C THR A 265 5.31 -15.24 6.52
N PRO A 266 6.06 -14.72 7.52
CA PRO A 266 7.44 -15.14 7.72
C PRO A 266 7.57 -16.64 8.02
N ASN A 267 8.18 -17.38 7.08
CA ASN A 267 8.26 -18.85 7.08
C ASN A 267 6.92 -19.56 6.89
N GLY A 268 5.91 -18.87 6.37
CA GLY A 268 4.72 -19.46 5.84
C GLY A 268 4.95 -20.09 4.47
N VAL A 269 3.88 -20.63 3.90
CA VAL A 269 3.86 -21.36 2.64
C VAL A 269 2.61 -21.01 1.84
N GLU A 270 1.45 -21.00 2.50
CA GLU A 270 0.15 -20.91 1.85
C GLU A 270 -0.41 -19.48 1.90
N CYS A 271 -0.99 -19.00 0.81
CA CYS A 271 -1.80 -17.78 0.79
C CYS A 271 -2.99 -17.94 -0.15
N ALA A 272 -3.94 -17.01 -0.15
CA ALA A 272 -4.98 -16.98 -1.17
C ALA A 272 -4.47 -16.24 -2.42
N PHE A 273 -4.61 -16.83 -3.61
CA PHE A 273 -4.18 -16.20 -4.87
C PHE A 273 -5.13 -16.56 -6.04
N THR A 274 -5.03 -15.85 -7.16
CA THR A 274 -5.87 -16.06 -8.36
C THR A 274 -5.20 -17.03 -9.32
N GLY A 275 -5.38 -18.33 -9.10
CA GLY A 275 -4.91 -19.38 -10.00
C GLY A 275 -3.39 -19.57 -10.03
N ASN A 276 -2.95 -20.80 -10.30
CA ASN A 276 -1.54 -21.11 -10.53
C ASN A 276 -1.33 -21.59 -11.97
N ALA A 277 -0.33 -21.04 -12.65
CA ALA A 277 0.23 -21.64 -13.86
C ALA A 277 1.43 -22.53 -13.51
N SER A 278 1.94 -23.32 -14.47
CA SER A 278 3.19 -24.07 -14.23
C SER A 278 4.38 -23.11 -14.18
N LEU A 279 5.45 -23.47 -13.45
CA LEU A 279 6.68 -22.67 -13.28
C LEU A 279 7.33 -22.10 -14.56
N PHE A 280 7.04 -22.66 -15.74
CA PHE A 280 7.60 -22.23 -17.03
C PHE A 280 6.54 -21.77 -18.03
N ASP A 281 5.28 -21.71 -17.60
CA ASP A 281 4.22 -21.14 -18.42
C ASP A 281 4.40 -19.61 -18.48
N GLY A 282 3.92 -19.01 -19.56
CA GLY A 282 3.97 -17.55 -19.70
C GLY A 282 3.01 -16.85 -18.75
N ILE A 283 3.24 -15.55 -18.52
CA ILE A 283 2.21 -14.68 -17.96
C ILE A 283 0.95 -14.77 -18.82
N GLY A 284 -0.22 -14.72 -18.21
CA GLY A 284 -1.49 -14.81 -18.93
C GLY A 284 -2.03 -16.24 -19.16
N GLN A 285 -1.47 -17.25 -18.49
CA GLN A 285 -1.89 -18.65 -18.70
C GLN A 285 -2.98 -19.10 -17.72
N ASN A 286 -3.06 -18.49 -16.54
CA ASN A 286 -4.07 -18.78 -15.52
C ASN A 286 -4.38 -17.56 -14.64
N ASP A 287 -4.17 -16.37 -15.19
CA ASP A 287 -4.60 -15.11 -14.61
C ASP A 287 -6.13 -14.98 -14.67
N VAL A 288 -6.70 -13.93 -14.10
CA VAL A 288 -8.14 -13.69 -14.18
C VAL A 288 -8.51 -13.34 -15.62
N ASP A 289 -9.27 -14.21 -16.28
CA ASP A 289 -9.75 -14.02 -17.67
C ASP A 289 -11.27 -13.75 -17.73
N ASP A 290 -11.67 -12.76 -18.54
CA ASP A 290 -13.05 -12.59 -19.03
C ASP A 290 -14.12 -12.35 -17.93
N GLY A 291 -13.81 -11.59 -16.88
CA GLY A 291 -14.80 -11.29 -15.83
C GLY A 291 -14.22 -10.83 -14.50
N HIS A 292 -14.70 -11.43 -13.41
CA HIS A 292 -14.18 -11.21 -12.07
C HIS A 292 -14.23 -12.48 -11.21
N THR A 293 -13.35 -12.56 -10.22
CA THR A 293 -13.23 -13.66 -9.25
C THR A 293 -13.34 -13.12 -7.82
N THR A 294 -14.10 -13.79 -6.95
CA THR A 294 -14.43 -13.28 -5.62
C THR A 294 -13.97 -14.20 -4.50
N LEU A 295 -13.18 -13.66 -3.56
CA LEU A 295 -12.81 -14.31 -2.31
C LEU A 295 -13.60 -13.70 -1.16
N PHE A 296 -14.20 -14.52 -0.31
CA PHE A 296 -14.83 -14.04 0.92
C PHE A 296 -14.14 -14.61 2.16
N SER A 297 -13.89 -13.71 3.11
CA SER A 297 -13.54 -14.06 4.48
C SER A 297 -14.65 -14.84 5.21
N PRO A 298 -14.34 -15.49 6.34
CA PRO A 298 -15.35 -15.98 7.28
C PRO A 298 -16.26 -14.85 7.81
N PHE A 299 -17.35 -15.22 8.49
CA PHE A 299 -18.13 -14.27 9.26
C PHE A 299 -17.46 -13.99 10.61
N TYR A 300 -17.36 -12.73 10.97
CA TYR A 300 -16.82 -12.27 12.25
C TYR A 300 -17.95 -11.74 13.14
N ASP A 301 -17.98 -12.22 14.38
CA ASP A 301 -18.85 -11.66 15.41
C ASP A 301 -18.19 -10.51 16.16
N LEU A 302 -18.52 -9.29 15.74
CA LEU A 302 -17.97 -8.07 16.29
C LEU A 302 -18.89 -7.41 17.33
N THR A 303 -19.99 -8.06 17.74
CA THR A 303 -20.97 -7.45 18.67
C THR A 303 -20.40 -7.08 20.05
N SER A 304 -19.30 -7.70 20.45
CA SER A 304 -18.61 -7.44 21.73
C SER A 304 -17.44 -6.44 21.62
N TYR A 305 -17.09 -6.02 20.41
CA TYR A 305 -15.99 -5.11 20.12
C TYR A 305 -16.47 -3.66 20.23
N THR A 306 -15.56 -2.73 20.50
CA THR A 306 -15.88 -1.30 20.58
C THR A 306 -15.39 -0.58 19.33
N ASN A 307 -14.14 -0.82 18.93
CA ASN A 307 -13.52 -0.17 17.79
C ASN A 307 -12.55 -1.11 17.08
N PRO A 308 -13.08 -2.12 16.36
CA PRO A 308 -12.25 -3.11 15.70
C PRO A 308 -11.63 -2.59 14.40
N VAL A 309 -10.43 -3.07 14.11
CA VAL A 309 -9.70 -2.86 12.86
C VAL A 309 -9.41 -4.21 12.21
N PHE A 310 -9.74 -4.34 10.93
CA PHE A 310 -9.18 -5.40 10.10
C PHE A 310 -7.95 -4.90 9.38
N THR A 311 -6.95 -5.77 9.28
CA THR A 311 -5.81 -5.59 8.36
C THR A 311 -5.62 -6.81 7.50
N TYR A 312 -5.03 -6.65 6.33
CA TYR A 312 -4.65 -7.74 5.44
C TYR A 312 -3.48 -7.29 4.58
N TYR A 313 -2.74 -8.25 4.04
CA TYR A 313 -1.78 -8.02 2.99
C TYR A 313 -2.40 -8.38 1.65
N ARG A 314 -2.13 -7.55 0.64
CA ARG A 314 -2.53 -7.86 -0.73
C ARG A 314 -1.37 -7.69 -1.70
N TRP A 315 -1.42 -8.47 -2.76
CA TRP A 315 -0.68 -8.32 -4.00
C TRP A 315 -1.71 -8.11 -5.11
N TYR A 316 -1.48 -7.19 -6.04
CA TYR A 316 -2.40 -7.00 -7.16
C TYR A 316 -1.67 -6.48 -8.39
N THR A 317 -1.80 -7.17 -9.51
CA THR A 317 -1.20 -6.80 -10.78
C THR A 317 -2.27 -6.75 -11.86
N ASN A 318 -2.34 -5.66 -12.62
CA ASN A 318 -3.23 -5.51 -13.80
C ASN A 318 -2.56 -4.73 -14.95
N ASN A 319 -1.23 -4.61 -14.89
CA ASN A 319 -0.45 -3.83 -15.83
C ASN A 319 0.91 -4.46 -16.17
N PRO A 320 1.05 -5.80 -16.18
CA PRO A 320 2.34 -6.37 -16.54
C PRO A 320 2.64 -6.07 -18.02
N PRO A 321 3.92 -6.09 -18.41
CA PRO A 321 4.30 -5.91 -19.81
C PRO A 321 3.52 -6.87 -20.71
N THR A 322 3.16 -6.42 -21.91
CA THR A 322 2.39 -7.17 -22.94
C THR A 322 0.89 -7.40 -22.68
N GLY A 323 0.35 -6.99 -21.52
CA GLY A 323 -1.11 -6.91 -21.34
C GLY A 323 -1.75 -5.93 -22.33
N ALA A 324 -2.93 -6.25 -22.84
CA ALA A 324 -3.58 -5.44 -23.87
C ALA A 324 -4.24 -4.17 -23.31
N GLU A 325 -4.66 -4.18 -22.03
CA GLU A 325 -5.38 -3.07 -21.38
C GLU A 325 -4.77 -2.64 -20.01
N PRO A 326 -3.46 -2.36 -19.90
CA PRO A 326 -2.79 -2.16 -18.61
C PRO A 326 -3.41 -1.04 -17.76
N ASN A 327 -3.58 -1.30 -16.45
CA ASN A 327 -4.21 -0.41 -15.47
C ASN A 327 -5.70 -0.11 -15.72
N ALA A 328 -6.41 -0.94 -16.48
CA ALA A 328 -7.83 -0.73 -16.77
C ALA A 328 -8.78 -1.48 -15.83
N ASP A 329 -8.25 -2.39 -15.01
CA ASP A 329 -9.07 -3.34 -14.27
C ASP A 329 -9.08 -3.14 -12.76
N TRP A 330 -10.22 -3.46 -12.16
CA TRP A 330 -10.51 -3.10 -10.79
C TRP A 330 -10.07 -4.15 -9.78
N TRP A 331 -9.38 -3.65 -8.75
CA TRP A 331 -9.31 -4.29 -7.45
C TRP A 331 -10.34 -3.67 -6.51
N HIS A 332 -11.21 -4.51 -5.97
CA HIS A 332 -12.19 -4.10 -4.97
C HIS A 332 -12.06 -4.90 -3.69
N VAL A 333 -12.16 -4.20 -2.56
CA VAL A 333 -12.39 -4.81 -1.26
C VAL A 333 -13.63 -4.20 -0.66
N LEU A 334 -14.57 -5.03 -0.21
CA LEU A 334 -15.82 -4.58 0.36
C LEU A 334 -16.10 -5.24 1.70
N VAL A 335 -16.78 -4.52 2.58
CA VAL A 335 -17.23 -5.00 3.89
C VAL A 335 -18.75 -4.87 4.01
N THR A 336 -19.38 -5.81 4.71
CA THR A 336 -20.81 -5.83 5.03
C THR A 336 -21.02 -6.15 6.51
N ASP A 337 -22.15 -5.76 7.07
CA ASP A 337 -22.65 -6.14 8.40
C ASP A 337 -23.98 -6.92 8.36
N ASP A 338 -24.52 -7.20 7.16
CA ASP A 338 -25.80 -7.88 6.98
C ASP A 338 -25.80 -8.93 5.84
N GLY A 339 -24.68 -9.07 5.13
CA GLY A 339 -24.53 -10.01 4.01
C GLY A 339 -25.15 -9.55 2.69
N VAL A 340 -25.79 -8.37 2.65
CA VAL A 340 -26.57 -7.88 1.51
C VAL A 340 -26.04 -6.52 1.04
N ASN A 341 -25.83 -5.58 1.95
CA ASN A 341 -25.34 -4.24 1.66
C ASN A 341 -23.82 -4.21 1.86
N TRP A 342 -23.09 -3.90 0.80
CA TRP A 342 -21.62 -3.88 0.79
C TRP A 342 -21.09 -2.47 0.64
N GLN A 343 -20.08 -2.12 1.43
CA GLN A 343 -19.39 -0.83 1.40
C GLN A 343 -17.94 -1.03 0.93
N TYR A 344 -17.46 -0.15 0.05
CA TYR A 344 -16.09 -0.21 -0.46
C TYR A 344 -15.08 0.21 0.61
N VAL A 345 -14.13 -0.68 0.90
CA VAL A 345 -12.90 -0.39 1.65
C VAL A 345 -11.81 0.05 0.68
N GLU A 346 -11.63 -0.71 -0.40
CA GLU A 346 -10.75 -0.37 -1.52
C GLU A 346 -11.53 -0.36 -2.83
N ASN A 347 -11.17 0.60 -3.69
CA ASN A 347 -11.70 0.74 -5.03
C ASN A 347 -10.62 1.39 -5.91
N THR A 348 -9.78 0.58 -6.55
CA THR A 348 -8.60 1.09 -7.26
C THR A 348 -8.30 0.33 -8.54
N LEU A 349 -7.64 1.03 -9.46
CA LEU A 349 -7.07 0.49 -10.70
C LEU A 349 -5.54 0.31 -10.58
N THR A 350 -4.96 0.70 -9.46
CA THR A 350 -3.51 0.74 -9.28
C THR A 350 -2.96 -0.63 -8.96
N SER A 351 -2.15 -1.13 -9.88
CA SER A 351 -1.25 -2.26 -9.68
C SER A 351 -0.20 -1.98 -8.60
N ASP A 352 0.07 -2.99 -7.78
CA ASP A 352 1.20 -3.09 -6.86
C ASP A 352 1.64 -4.55 -6.74
N LYS A 353 2.71 -4.89 -7.47
CA LYS A 353 3.37 -6.20 -7.46
C LYS A 353 4.28 -6.39 -6.24
N SER A 354 3.78 -6.03 -5.07
CA SER A 354 4.42 -6.23 -3.78
C SER A 354 3.37 -6.43 -2.70
N TRP A 355 3.74 -7.13 -1.63
CA TRP A 355 2.84 -7.29 -0.48
C TRP A 355 2.60 -5.95 0.24
N ARG A 356 1.36 -5.46 0.18
CA ARG A 356 0.93 -4.20 0.80
C ARG A 356 -0.07 -4.45 1.92
N ARG A 357 0.26 -3.98 3.12
CA ARG A 357 -0.68 -4.00 4.25
C ARG A 357 -1.73 -2.90 4.10
N VAL A 358 -2.99 -3.31 4.09
CA VAL A 358 -4.15 -2.42 4.21
C VAL A 358 -4.71 -2.54 5.63
N ALA A 359 -5.25 -1.44 6.15
CA ALA A 359 -5.97 -1.43 7.43
C ALA A 359 -7.19 -0.53 7.34
N PHE A 360 -8.30 -0.95 7.96
CA PHE A 360 -9.51 -0.13 8.05
C PHE A 360 -10.26 -0.39 9.35
N ARG A 361 -10.86 0.66 9.92
CA ARG A 361 -11.73 0.52 11.11
C ARG A 361 -13.12 0.11 10.64
N VAL A 362 -13.69 -0.94 11.22
CA VAL A 362 -14.99 -1.46 10.75
C VAL A 362 -16.11 -0.42 10.92
N ASN A 363 -16.09 0.30 12.05
CA ASN A 363 -17.03 1.38 12.38
C ASN A 363 -17.08 2.52 11.36
N ASP A 364 -16.06 2.69 10.52
CA ASP A 364 -16.05 3.73 9.49
C ASP A 364 -16.93 3.35 8.28
N TYR A 365 -17.36 2.08 8.17
CA TYR A 365 -18.07 1.55 7.00
C TYR A 365 -19.40 0.92 7.37
N VAL A 366 -19.46 0.09 8.41
CA VAL A 366 -20.64 -0.72 8.76
C VAL A 366 -20.82 -0.82 10.28
N ASN A 367 -21.96 -1.35 10.74
CA ASN A 367 -22.18 -1.57 12.17
C ASN A 367 -21.49 -2.86 12.65
N LEU A 368 -21.23 -2.93 13.95
CA LEU A 368 -20.65 -4.12 14.58
C LEU A 368 -21.74 -5.16 14.85
N THR A 369 -21.82 -6.18 14.00
CA THR A 369 -22.80 -7.26 14.10
C THR A 369 -22.12 -8.63 14.15
N SER A 370 -22.93 -9.69 14.27
CA SER A 370 -22.46 -11.07 14.15
C SER A 370 -22.28 -11.54 12.71
N GLN A 371 -22.48 -10.65 11.73
CA GLN A 371 -22.53 -10.95 10.31
C GLN A 371 -21.50 -10.13 9.52
N VAL A 372 -20.50 -9.56 10.22
CA VAL A 372 -19.47 -8.79 9.54
C VAL A 372 -18.65 -9.72 8.65
N ARG A 373 -18.49 -9.35 7.37
CA ARG A 373 -17.75 -10.13 6.38
C ARG A 373 -17.05 -9.19 5.41
N VAL A 374 -15.86 -9.57 4.99
CA VAL A 374 -15.06 -8.89 3.95
C VAL A 374 -14.99 -9.76 2.70
N LYS A 375 -15.04 -9.14 1.52
CA LYS A 375 -14.77 -9.79 0.23
C LYS A 375 -13.76 -9.02 -0.60
N PHE A 376 -13.00 -9.77 -1.39
CA PHE A 376 -11.94 -9.30 -2.28
C PHE A 376 -12.32 -9.71 -3.70
N ILE A 377 -12.20 -8.79 -4.65
CA ILE A 377 -12.56 -9.01 -6.04
C ILE A 377 -11.42 -8.49 -6.91
N ALA A 378 -10.84 -9.41 -7.69
CA ALA A 378 -10.01 -9.08 -8.84
C ALA A 378 -10.85 -9.24 -10.11
N SER A 379 -10.71 -8.31 -11.05
CA SER A 379 -11.44 -8.33 -12.31
C SER A 379 -10.49 -8.21 -13.48
N ASP A 380 -10.83 -8.84 -14.59
CA ASP A 380 -10.37 -8.54 -15.94
C ASP A 380 -11.63 -8.23 -16.78
N SER A 381 -12.14 -7.01 -16.62
CA SER A 381 -13.29 -6.53 -17.37
C SER A 381 -13.32 -5.00 -17.43
N THR A 382 -13.23 -4.43 -18.62
CA THR A 382 -13.40 -2.99 -18.80
C THR A 382 -14.88 -2.65 -19.06
N ASN A 383 -15.56 -2.16 -18.02
CA ASN A 383 -16.89 -1.51 -18.10
C ASN A 383 -18.01 -2.29 -18.83
N GLY A 384 -18.08 -3.62 -18.65
CA GLY A 384 -19.16 -4.42 -19.24
C GLY A 384 -19.08 -4.61 -20.76
N ALA A 385 -17.92 -4.32 -21.36
CA ALA A 385 -17.55 -4.83 -22.68
C ALA A 385 -16.44 -5.86 -22.48
N LEU A 386 -16.69 -7.09 -22.94
CA LEU A 386 -15.90 -8.29 -22.74
C LEU A 386 -14.60 -8.28 -23.58
N SER A 387 -13.76 -7.24 -23.47
CA SER A 387 -12.45 -7.28 -24.13
C SER A 387 -11.37 -8.02 -23.34
N GLY A 388 -11.57 -8.24 -22.02
CA GLY A 388 -10.85 -9.20 -21.17
C GLY A 388 -9.39 -9.40 -21.55
N GLY A 389 -8.63 -8.30 -21.57
CA GLY A 389 -7.33 -8.25 -22.23
C GLY A 389 -6.18 -7.88 -21.30
N SER A 390 -6.48 -7.57 -20.04
CA SER A 390 -5.44 -7.32 -19.05
C SER A 390 -4.99 -8.63 -18.46
N LEU A 391 -3.71 -8.67 -18.11
CA LEU A 391 -3.20 -9.80 -17.36
C LEU A 391 -3.32 -9.48 -15.87
N VAL A 392 -4.27 -10.15 -15.21
CA VAL A 392 -4.71 -9.80 -13.85
C VAL A 392 -4.38 -10.91 -12.85
N GLU A 393 -3.52 -10.59 -11.90
CA GLU A 393 -3.13 -11.50 -10.82
C GLU A 393 -3.37 -10.84 -9.46
N ALA A 394 -3.85 -11.58 -8.47
CA ALA A 394 -4.04 -11.07 -7.13
C ALA A 394 -3.72 -12.12 -6.06
N ALA A 395 -3.28 -11.65 -4.90
CA ALA A 395 -3.13 -12.48 -3.71
C ALA A 395 -3.53 -11.72 -2.44
N VAL A 396 -3.99 -12.46 -1.44
CA VAL A 396 -4.38 -11.98 -0.11
C VAL A 396 -3.78 -12.89 0.94
N ASP A 397 -3.22 -12.28 1.99
CA ASP A 397 -2.63 -13.00 3.10
C ASP A 397 -2.76 -12.22 4.42
N ASP A 398 -2.47 -12.87 5.55
CA ASP A 398 -2.33 -12.25 6.87
C ASP A 398 -3.55 -11.41 7.32
N PHE A 399 -4.76 -11.95 7.10
CA PHE A 399 -6.01 -11.27 7.46
C PHE A 399 -6.19 -11.25 8.99
N SER A 400 -5.97 -10.09 9.59
CA SER A 400 -5.87 -9.92 11.04
C SER A 400 -6.99 -9.03 11.61
N LEU A 401 -7.43 -9.34 12.82
CA LEU A 401 -8.35 -8.53 13.62
C LEU A 401 -7.61 -7.90 14.82
N TYR A 402 -7.89 -6.62 15.04
CA TYR A 402 -7.40 -5.84 16.18
C TYR A 402 -8.58 -5.15 16.88
N GLU A 403 -8.43 -4.82 18.15
CA GLU A 403 -9.39 -4.05 18.95
C GLU A 403 -8.70 -2.86 19.63
N GLU A 404 -9.42 -1.76 19.81
CA GLU A 404 -8.91 -0.63 20.59
C GLU A 404 -8.57 -1.05 22.03
N VAL A 405 -7.38 -0.66 22.49
CA VAL A 405 -6.98 -0.89 23.88
C VAL A 405 -7.89 -0.09 24.80
N ALA A 406 -8.64 -0.79 25.64
CA ALA A 406 -9.48 -0.14 26.64
C ALA A 406 -8.63 0.77 27.53
N THR A 407 -8.99 2.06 27.61
CA THR A 407 -8.38 2.94 28.61
C THR A 407 -8.87 2.49 29.99
N SER A 408 -8.07 1.71 30.70
CA SER A 408 -8.29 1.49 32.12
C SER A 408 -8.07 2.82 32.84
N SER A 409 -9.14 3.57 33.09
CA SER A 409 -9.11 4.54 34.18
C SER A 409 -8.90 3.71 35.45
N LEU A 410 -7.80 3.96 36.15
CA LEU A 410 -7.66 3.54 37.54
C LEU A 410 -8.74 4.26 38.31
N HIS A 411 -9.93 3.67 38.40
CA HIS A 411 -10.73 3.90 39.58
C HIS A 411 -9.97 3.22 40.71
N GLU A 412 -9.40 4.01 41.62
CA GLU A 412 -9.21 3.54 43.00
C GLU A 412 -10.61 3.17 43.52
N THR A 413 -11.07 1.97 43.20
CA THR A 413 -12.09 1.31 43.99
C THR A 413 -11.40 0.90 45.28
N THR A 414 -11.67 1.68 46.31
CA THR A 414 -11.37 1.31 47.68
C THR A 414 -11.91 -0.11 47.94
N SER A 415 -10.98 -1.08 48.02
CA SER A 415 -11.12 -2.38 48.68
C SER A 415 -12.30 -3.29 48.26
N ASP A 416 -12.14 -4.09 47.20
CA ASP A 416 -12.98 -5.27 46.95
C ASP A 416 -12.36 -6.53 47.60
N VAL A 417 -12.45 -6.61 48.94
CA VAL A 417 -11.85 -7.70 49.74
C VAL A 417 -12.73 -8.96 49.80
N ASN A 418 -13.87 -9.03 49.09
CA ASN A 418 -14.81 -10.16 49.19
C ASN A 418 -15.39 -10.64 47.85
N ARG A 419 -14.60 -10.69 46.76
CA ARG A 419 -15.06 -11.35 45.51
C ARG A 419 -14.81 -12.85 45.57
N LYS A 420 -15.84 -13.65 45.24
CA LYS A 420 -15.74 -15.12 45.17
C LYS A 420 -15.51 -15.55 43.72
N LEU A 421 -14.44 -16.31 43.48
CA LEU A 421 -14.17 -16.89 42.18
C LEU A 421 -15.27 -17.90 41.81
N LEU A 422 -15.88 -17.73 40.65
CA LEU A 422 -16.89 -18.64 40.11
C LEU A 422 -16.28 -19.65 39.15
N LYS A 423 -15.48 -19.19 38.19
CA LYS A 423 -14.93 -20.02 37.12
C LYS A 423 -13.67 -19.39 36.52
N ILE A 424 -12.79 -20.24 36.00
CA ILE A 424 -11.64 -19.84 35.20
C ILE A 424 -11.85 -20.39 33.80
N THR A 425 -11.75 -19.53 32.78
CA THR A 425 -11.85 -19.94 31.38
C THR A 425 -10.63 -19.52 30.58
N ASP A 426 -10.44 -20.16 29.42
CA ASP A 426 -9.59 -19.58 28.38
C ASP A 426 -10.31 -18.43 27.65
N VAL A 427 -9.61 -17.80 26.71
CA VAL A 427 -10.16 -16.73 25.85
C VAL A 427 -11.33 -17.20 24.97
N LEU A 428 -11.52 -18.51 24.81
CA LEU A 428 -12.63 -19.12 24.06
C LEU A 428 -13.80 -19.55 24.97
N GLY A 429 -13.76 -19.24 26.26
CA GLY A 429 -14.84 -19.52 27.23
C GLY A 429 -14.90 -20.97 27.73
N ARG A 430 -13.90 -21.80 27.44
CA ARG A 430 -13.81 -23.19 27.93
C ARG A 430 -13.27 -23.19 29.36
N GLU A 431 -13.80 -24.04 30.24
CA GLU A 431 -13.30 -24.13 31.62
C GLU A 431 -11.91 -24.75 31.65
N VAL A 432 -11.00 -24.13 32.39
CA VAL A 432 -9.58 -24.56 32.44
C VAL A 432 -9.22 -25.02 33.84
N ASP A 433 -8.64 -26.22 33.93
CA ASP A 433 -7.92 -26.65 35.13
C ASP A 433 -6.49 -26.09 35.09
N ILE A 434 -6.23 -25.10 35.93
CA ILE A 434 -4.95 -24.40 36.02
C ILE A 434 -3.76 -25.32 36.35
N THR A 435 -3.99 -26.52 36.88
CA THR A 435 -2.92 -27.49 37.16
C THR A 435 -2.42 -28.23 35.92
N THR A 436 -3.13 -28.09 34.79
CA THR A 436 -2.85 -28.83 33.55
C THR A 436 -2.18 -27.98 32.45
N ILE A 437 -1.99 -26.68 32.70
CA ILE A 437 -1.42 -25.73 31.74
C ILE A 437 0.09 -25.96 31.62
N LYS A 438 0.60 -26.11 30.38
CA LYS A 438 2.02 -26.37 30.07
C LYS A 438 2.69 -25.31 29.19
N GLU A 439 1.92 -24.35 28.69
CA GLU A 439 2.34 -23.32 27.73
C GLU A 439 1.72 -21.98 28.15
N GLU A 440 2.31 -20.86 27.69
CA GLU A 440 1.79 -19.52 27.98
C GLU A 440 0.33 -19.40 27.55
N THR A 441 -0.56 -19.22 28.52
CA THR A 441 -2.00 -19.21 28.27
C THR A 441 -2.64 -18.00 28.95
N THR A 442 -3.51 -17.31 28.22
CA THR A 442 -4.37 -16.26 28.78
C THR A 442 -5.60 -16.87 29.41
N LEU A 443 -5.81 -16.60 30.70
CA LEU A 443 -6.95 -17.05 31.49
C LEU A 443 -7.83 -15.89 31.92
N LEU A 444 -9.13 -16.13 31.98
CA LEU A 444 -10.15 -15.20 32.47
C LEU A 444 -10.74 -15.75 33.78
N TYR A 445 -10.54 -15.02 34.87
CA TYR A 445 -11.08 -15.32 36.20
C TYR A 445 -12.39 -14.57 36.37
N ILE A 446 -13.50 -15.29 36.45
CA ILE A 446 -14.86 -14.73 36.53
C ILE A 446 -15.34 -14.79 37.98
N TYR A 447 -15.78 -13.66 38.53
CA TYR A 447 -16.20 -13.52 39.92
C TYR A 447 -17.72 -13.33 40.07
N ASP A 448 -18.22 -13.60 41.27
CA ASP A 448 -19.65 -13.53 41.62
C ASP A 448 -20.27 -12.13 41.54
N ASN A 449 -19.46 -11.10 41.65
CA ASN A 449 -19.86 -9.71 41.45
C ASN A 449 -19.88 -9.27 39.97
N GLY A 450 -19.62 -10.19 39.02
CA GLY A 450 -19.61 -9.93 37.58
C GLY A 450 -18.29 -9.35 37.06
N THR A 451 -17.28 -9.16 37.91
CA THR A 451 -15.94 -8.75 37.46
C THR A 451 -15.20 -9.92 36.80
N VAL A 452 -14.36 -9.59 35.82
CA VAL A 452 -13.49 -10.54 35.13
C VAL A 452 -12.05 -10.02 35.22
N GLU A 453 -11.11 -10.90 35.56
CA GLU A 453 -9.68 -10.60 35.65
C GLU A 453 -8.91 -11.47 34.65
N LYS A 454 -8.15 -10.82 33.76
CA LYS A 454 -7.28 -11.47 32.78
C LYS A 454 -5.93 -11.74 33.42
N ILE A 455 -5.51 -13.00 33.46
CA ILE A 455 -4.20 -13.43 33.97
C ILE A 455 -3.48 -14.20 32.87
N VAL A 456 -2.29 -13.76 32.49
CA VAL A 456 -1.40 -14.52 31.61
C VAL A 456 -0.54 -15.41 32.50
N VAL A 457 -0.68 -16.72 32.33
CA VAL A 457 0.09 -17.72 33.09
C VAL A 457 1.18 -18.25 32.17
N GLY A 458 2.43 -17.93 32.48
CA GLY A 458 3.63 -18.52 31.89
C GLY A 458 4.43 -19.28 32.95
N PHE A 459 5.09 -20.37 32.54
CA PHE A 459 6.00 -21.13 33.40
C PHE A 459 7.46 -20.76 33.14
#